data_AF-A0A6S7JDP8-F1
#
_entry.id   AF-A0A6S7JDP8-F1
#
_cell.length_a   1.000
_cell.length_b   1.000
_cell.length_c   1.000
_cell.angle_alpha   90.00
_cell.angle_beta   90.00
_cell.angle_gamma   90.00
#
_symmetry.space_group_name_H-M   'P 1'
#
loop_
_entity.id
_entity.type
_entity.pdbx_description
1 polymer ?
#
loop_
_entity_poly.entity_id
_entity_poly.type
_entity_poly.pdbx_seq_one_letter_code
_entity_poly.pdbx_strand_id
1 'polypeptide(L)'
;MGECADDILKTLQIDEDKASYEEVKSALENHFSDRRNVLVERARFNRRVQRTGEPVDTFIQDLYKIAADCEYGTLRNELIRIIVGVVDDSLSDRLQSKPKLALQEAVQIAHQAEERKHNRDVVRGDATKSSDVYYVRNGAQTKGRYHKQNPRPQETKGPHTPLKKSGDKCNWCGHEKHDRKVCPA
;
A
#
# COMPACT_ATOMS: atom_id res chain seq x y z
N MET A 1 17.55 37.91 24.80
CA MET A 1 18.07 36.73 24.07
C MET A 1 18.07 35.57 25.05
N GLY A 2 18.02 34.31 24.60
CA GLY A 2 18.06 33.18 25.54
C GLY A 2 19.45 33.09 26.17
N GLU A 3 19.54 32.76 27.46
CA GLU A 3 20.82 32.72 28.22
C GLU A 3 21.89 31.85 27.53
N CYS A 4 21.49 30.79 26.83
CA CYS A 4 22.40 29.94 26.05
C CYS A 4 23.03 30.62 24.83
N ALA A 5 22.43 31.68 24.29
CA ALA A 5 22.94 32.38 23.10
C ALA A 5 24.15 33.25 23.44
N ASP A 6 24.10 33.95 24.58
CA ASP A 6 25.16 34.85 25.04
C ASP A 6 26.43 34.05 25.41
N ASP A 7 26.27 32.84 25.92
CA ASP A 7 27.38 31.91 26.20
C ASP A 7 28.09 31.43 24.93
N ILE A 8 27.34 31.22 23.84
CA ILE A 8 27.91 30.80 22.55
C ILE A 8 28.71 31.95 21.92
N LEU A 9 28.20 33.18 21.98
CA LEU A 9 28.89 34.38 21.46
C LEU A 9 30.21 34.63 22.20
N LYS A 10 30.22 34.48 23.53
CA LYS A 10 31.44 34.54 24.35
C LYS A 10 32.43 33.42 24.00
N THR A 11 31.94 32.20 23.76
CA THR A 11 32.79 31.07 23.36
C THR A 11 33.46 31.30 22.01
N LEU A 12 32.77 31.99 21.09
CA LEU A 12 33.27 32.37 19.77
C LEU A 12 34.17 33.63 19.78
N GLN A 13 34.41 34.23 20.95
CA GLN A 13 35.21 35.46 21.12
C GLN A 13 34.73 36.63 20.25
N ILE A 14 33.42 36.73 20.02
CA ILE A 14 32.85 37.83 19.24
C ILE A 14 32.57 39.00 20.18
N ASP A 15 33.20 40.15 19.92
CA ASP A 15 32.88 41.40 20.60
C ASP A 15 31.50 41.89 20.12
N GLU A 16 30.47 41.72 20.94
CA GLU A 16 29.08 42.12 20.67
C GLU A 16 28.96 43.61 20.29
N ASP A 17 29.88 44.45 20.80
CA ASP A 17 29.89 45.89 20.60
C ASP A 17 30.64 46.35 19.33
N LYS A 18 31.38 45.46 18.65
CA LYS A 18 32.21 45.81 17.48
C LYS A 18 31.94 44.97 16.24
N ALA A 19 31.36 43.78 16.39
CA ALA A 19 31.12 42.88 15.28
C ALA A 19 29.95 43.34 14.41
N SER A 20 30.14 43.28 13.10
CA SER A 20 29.05 43.51 12.13
C SER A 20 28.04 42.35 12.20
N TYR A 21 26.76 42.63 11.93
CA TYR A 21 25.72 41.61 11.81
C TYR A 21 26.12 40.44 10.91
N GLU A 22 26.82 40.72 9.79
CA GLU A 22 27.27 39.68 8.86
C GLU A 22 28.37 38.79 9.46
N GLU A 23 29.25 39.35 10.27
CA GLU A 23 30.33 38.61 10.95
C GLU A 23 29.76 37.71 12.05
N VAL A 24 28.84 38.24 12.86
CA VAL A 24 28.15 37.46 13.90
C VAL A 24 27.36 36.31 13.26
N LYS A 25 26.63 36.60 12.18
CA LYS A 25 25.85 35.60 11.46
C LYS A 25 26.74 34.50 10.87
N SER A 26 27.83 34.86 10.19
CA SER A 26 28.77 33.92 9.59
C SER A 26 29.46 33.05 10.65
N ALA A 27 29.89 33.65 11.77
CA ALA A 27 30.52 32.92 12.86
C ALA A 27 29.55 31.94 13.55
N LEU A 28 28.28 32.33 13.73
CA LEU A 28 27.24 31.43 14.23
C LEU A 28 26.94 30.31 13.23
N GLU A 29 26.79 30.64 11.93
CA GLU A 29 26.58 29.65 10.88
C GLU A 29 27.73 28.62 10.84
N ASN A 30 28.99 29.06 10.97
CA ASN A 30 30.16 28.19 11.06
C ASN A 30 30.16 27.34 12.34
N HIS A 31 29.82 27.93 13.48
CA HIS A 31 29.79 27.20 14.75
C HIS A 31 28.74 26.08 14.77
N PHE A 32 27.58 26.32 14.16
CA PHE A 32 26.53 25.31 14.04
C PHE A 32 26.76 24.37 12.86
N SER A 33 27.44 24.79 11.79
CA SER A 33 27.79 23.91 10.67
C SER A 33 28.85 22.87 11.04
N ASP A 34 29.88 23.22 11.81
CA ASP A 34 30.91 22.28 12.26
C ASP A 34 30.34 21.17 13.17
N ARG A 35 29.25 21.47 13.89
CA ARG A 35 28.54 20.47 14.70
C ARG A 35 27.54 19.64 13.91
N ARG A 36 27.20 20.02 12.67
CA ARG A 36 26.33 19.22 11.80
C ARG A 36 27.15 18.06 11.23
N ASN A 37 26.96 16.88 11.81
CA ASN A 37 27.56 15.67 11.28
C ASN A 37 26.78 15.23 10.03
N VAL A 38 27.25 15.66 8.85
CA VAL A 38 26.66 15.32 7.55
C VAL A 38 26.52 13.80 7.38
N LEU A 39 27.42 12.98 7.93
CA LEU A 39 27.29 11.51 7.86
C LEU A 39 26.07 11.00 8.62
N VAL A 40 25.74 11.62 9.76
CA VAL A 40 24.54 11.28 10.53
C VAL A 40 23.28 11.68 9.77
N GLU A 41 23.26 12.85 9.14
CA GLU A 41 22.11 13.29 8.34
C GLU A 41 21.93 12.42 7.09
N ARG A 42 23.01 12.02 6.42
CA ARG A 42 22.95 11.04 5.32
C ARG A 42 22.45 9.67 5.80
N ALA A 43 22.87 9.23 6.98
CA ALA A 43 22.36 8.00 7.57
C ALA A 43 20.88 8.11 7.94
N ARG A 44 20.42 9.26 8.45
CA ARG A 44 19.00 9.55 8.72
C ARG A 44 18.18 9.55 7.44
N PHE A 45 18.68 10.20 6.38
CA PHE A 45 18.07 10.22 5.07
C PHE A 45 17.88 8.80 4.52
N ASN A 46 18.94 7.99 4.52
CA ASN A 46 18.90 6.62 4.00
C ASN A 46 18.03 5.67 4.84
N ARG A 47 17.84 5.96 6.14
CA ARG A 47 16.97 5.18 7.04
C ARG A 47 15.54 5.68 7.06
N ARG A 48 15.24 6.83 6.44
CA ARG A 48 13.91 7.43 6.49
C ARG A 48 12.95 6.63 5.63
N VAL A 49 12.00 6.00 6.30
CA VAL A 49 10.89 5.27 5.69
C VAL A 49 9.56 5.90 6.11
N GLN A 50 8.62 5.90 5.18
CA GLN A 50 7.17 5.81 5.36
C GLN A 50 6.75 5.28 6.73
N ARG A 51 6.18 6.07 7.65
CA ARG A 51 5.50 5.48 8.82
C ARG A 51 4.11 4.99 8.44
N THR A 52 3.63 3.93 9.09
CA THR A 52 2.27 3.43 8.88
C THR A 52 1.26 4.51 9.27
N GLY A 53 0.39 4.92 8.33
CA GLY A 53 -0.60 5.97 8.54
C GLY A 53 -0.07 7.41 8.41
N GLU A 54 1.21 7.59 8.06
CA GLU A 54 1.75 8.92 7.73
C GLU A 54 1.37 9.30 6.29
N PRO A 55 0.82 10.51 6.07
CA PRO A 55 0.50 10.98 4.72
C PRO A 55 1.76 11.13 3.89
N VAL A 56 1.64 10.86 2.59
CA VAL A 56 2.78 10.85 1.66
C VAL A 56 3.44 12.23 1.59
N ASP A 57 2.65 13.31 1.67
CA ASP A 57 3.12 14.69 1.64
C ASP A 57 4.10 15.00 2.78
N THR A 58 3.77 14.58 4.00
CA THR A 58 4.62 14.80 5.17
C THR A 58 5.94 14.03 5.04
N PHE A 59 5.87 12.80 4.58
CA PHE A 59 7.07 11.99 4.31
C PHE A 59 7.99 12.67 3.28
N ILE A 60 7.42 13.16 2.17
CA ILE A 60 8.18 13.85 1.12
C ILE A 60 8.79 15.15 1.65
N GLN A 61 8.02 15.96 2.39
CA GLN A 61 8.51 17.20 2.99
C GLN A 61 9.69 16.95 3.94
N ASP A 62 9.60 15.91 4.77
CA ASP A 62 10.68 15.54 5.68
C ASP A 62 11.92 15.06 4.93
N LEU A 63 11.76 14.26 3.87
CA LEU A 63 12.87 13.88 3.00
C LEU A 63 13.56 15.11 2.40
N TYR A 64 12.80 16.12 1.95
CA TYR A 64 13.38 17.35 1.44
C TYR A 64 14.16 18.11 2.51
N LYS A 65 13.66 18.18 3.75
CA LYS A 65 14.36 18.85 4.87
C LYS A 65 15.68 18.15 5.18
N ILE A 66 15.64 16.83 5.41
CA ILE A 66 16.85 16.06 5.74
C ILE A 66 17.86 16.12 4.58
N ALA A 67 17.39 16.06 3.33
CA ALA A 67 18.26 16.16 2.16
C ALA A 67 18.92 17.55 2.01
N ALA A 68 18.34 18.61 2.57
CA ALA A 68 18.96 19.93 2.60
C ALA A 68 20.20 19.95 3.53
N ASP A 69 20.14 19.21 4.63
CA ASP A 69 21.22 19.09 5.62
C ASP A 69 22.31 18.06 5.22
N CYS A 70 22.09 17.28 4.17
CA CYS A 70 23.01 16.23 3.69
C CYS A 70 24.10 16.71 2.73
N GLU A 71 24.03 17.97 2.28
CA GLU A 71 24.96 18.59 1.32
C GLU A 71 25.14 17.76 0.03
N TYR A 72 24.04 17.20 -0.51
CA TYR A 72 24.10 16.39 -1.73
C TYR A 72 24.30 17.21 -3.02
N GLY A 73 24.16 18.54 -2.96
CA GLY A 73 24.30 19.42 -4.11
C GLY A 73 23.34 19.05 -5.26
N THR A 74 23.88 18.85 -6.45
CA THR A 74 23.12 18.50 -7.66
C THR A 74 22.50 17.10 -7.60
N LEU A 75 23.08 16.19 -6.81
CA LEU A 75 22.58 14.82 -6.66
C LEU A 75 21.35 14.73 -5.78
N ARG A 76 20.94 15.80 -5.10
CA ARG A 76 19.78 15.81 -4.20
C ARG A 76 18.53 15.21 -4.86
N ASN A 77 18.22 15.62 -6.09
CA ASN A 77 17.02 15.16 -6.78
C ASN A 77 17.11 13.70 -7.24
N GLU A 78 18.33 13.20 -7.50
CA GLU A 78 18.57 11.80 -7.90
C GLU A 78 18.60 10.85 -6.70
N LEU A 79 18.99 11.37 -5.53
CA LEU A 79 19.11 10.62 -4.29
C LEU A 79 17.79 10.56 -3.50
N ILE A 80 16.84 11.48 -3.72
CA ILE A 80 15.47 11.38 -3.19
C ILE A 80 14.74 10.25 -3.93
N ARG A 81 15.10 9.02 -3.55
CA ARG A 81 14.49 7.78 -4.02
C ARG A 81 13.33 7.44 -3.10
N ILE A 82 12.21 8.11 -3.32
CA ILE A 82 10.92 7.84 -2.65
C ILE A 82 10.61 6.34 -2.69
N ILE A 83 10.98 5.67 -3.79
CA ILE A 83 10.79 4.25 -4.10
C ILE A 83 11.09 3.29 -2.94
N VAL A 84 12.20 3.48 -2.23
CA VAL A 84 12.65 2.55 -1.17
C VAL A 84 11.95 2.83 0.17
N GLY A 85 11.50 4.06 0.37
CA GLY A 85 10.95 4.51 1.64
C GLY A 85 9.43 4.40 1.75
N VAL A 86 8.68 4.18 0.68
CA VAL A 86 7.21 4.08 0.73
C VAL A 86 6.76 2.76 1.38
N VAL A 87 5.76 2.81 2.27
CA VAL A 87 5.20 1.61 2.95
C VAL A 87 4.40 0.71 2.01
N ASP A 88 3.78 1.30 0.99
CA ASP A 88 2.96 0.58 0.02
C ASP A 88 3.80 -0.10 -1.06
N ASP A 89 3.92 -1.43 -0.94
CA ASP A 89 4.63 -2.27 -1.92
C ASP A 89 4.10 -2.09 -3.34
N SER A 90 2.78 -1.94 -3.51
CA SER A 90 2.18 -1.76 -4.84
C SER A 90 2.57 -0.43 -5.48
N LEU A 91 2.76 0.61 -4.68
CA LEU A 91 3.26 1.90 -5.12
C LEU A 91 4.77 1.80 -5.41
N SER A 92 5.53 1.10 -4.57
CA SER A 92 6.96 0.87 -4.79
C SER A 92 7.22 0.15 -6.11
N ASP A 93 6.54 -0.97 -6.39
CA ASP A 93 6.66 -1.72 -7.64
C ASP A 93 6.35 -0.85 -8.87
N ARG A 94 5.32 0.00 -8.75
CA ARG A 94 4.91 0.88 -9.84
C ARG A 94 5.92 1.99 -10.10
N LEU A 95 6.58 2.49 -9.05
CA LEU A 95 7.67 3.44 -9.18
C LEU A 95 8.93 2.77 -9.75
N GLN A 96 9.24 1.53 -9.36
CA GLN A 96 10.37 0.72 -9.85
C GLN A 96 10.21 0.31 -11.32
N SER A 97 8.98 0.16 -11.80
CA SER A 97 8.70 -0.18 -13.20
C SER A 97 9.17 0.88 -14.21
N LYS A 98 9.44 2.11 -13.76
CA LYS A 98 9.94 3.20 -14.61
C LYS A 98 11.48 3.26 -14.53
N PRO A 99 12.22 3.04 -15.65
CA PRO A 99 13.69 2.98 -15.64
C PRO A 99 14.36 4.35 -15.39
N LYS A 100 13.69 5.44 -15.76
CA LYS A 100 14.10 6.81 -15.43
C LYS A 100 12.90 7.51 -14.82
N LEU A 101 12.96 7.75 -13.51
CA LEU A 101 11.90 8.42 -12.79
C LEU A 101 12.43 9.76 -12.28
N ALA A 102 11.87 10.85 -12.79
CA ALA A 102 12.12 12.18 -12.23
C ALA A 102 11.41 12.31 -10.87
N LEU A 103 12.02 13.04 -9.94
CA LEU A 103 11.47 13.26 -8.60
C LEU A 103 10.03 13.79 -8.64
N GLN A 104 9.75 14.76 -9.51
CA GLN A 104 8.42 15.34 -9.67
C GLN A 104 7.37 14.30 -10.11
N GLU A 105 7.74 13.39 -11.02
CA GLU A 105 6.85 12.31 -11.43
C GLU A 105 6.60 11.30 -10.30
N ALA A 106 7.63 10.98 -9.50
CA ALA A 106 7.51 10.10 -8.35
C ALA A 106 6.51 10.66 -7.34
N VAL A 107 6.62 11.95 -7.04
CA VAL A 107 5.71 12.68 -6.16
C VAL A 107 4.28 12.63 -6.69
N GLN A 108 4.06 12.96 -7.97
CA GLN A 108 2.73 12.90 -8.59
C GLN A 108 2.10 11.49 -8.52
N ILE A 109 2.88 10.45 -8.81
CA ILE A 109 2.41 9.06 -8.74
C ILE A 109 2.01 8.69 -7.30
N ALA A 110 2.77 9.15 -6.31
CA ALA A 110 2.51 8.88 -4.91
C ALA A 110 1.22 9.57 -4.43
N HIS A 111 1.01 10.85 -4.76
CA HIS A 111 -0.26 11.55 -4.48
C HIS A 111 -1.45 10.84 -5.14
N GLN A 112 -1.34 10.48 -6.43
CA GLN A 112 -2.42 9.75 -7.13
C GLN A 112 -2.72 8.39 -6.50
N ALA A 113 -1.72 7.73 -5.90
CA ALA A 113 -1.94 6.47 -5.21
C ALA A 113 -2.68 6.66 -3.88
N GLU A 114 -2.34 7.70 -3.11
CA GLU A 114 -3.03 8.07 -1.89
C GLU A 114 -4.49 8.48 -2.16
N GLU A 115 -4.71 9.33 -3.16
CA GLU A 115 -6.05 9.74 -3.57
C GLU A 115 -6.90 8.55 -4.06
N ARG A 116 -6.30 7.62 -4.81
CA ARG A 116 -6.98 6.39 -5.21
C ARG A 116 -7.35 5.50 -4.03
N LYS A 117 -6.53 5.43 -2.98
CA LYS A 117 -6.88 4.67 -1.76
C LYS A 117 -8.09 5.31 -1.07
N HIS A 118 -8.05 6.63 -0.87
CA HIS A 118 -9.16 7.37 -0.31
C HIS A 118 -10.45 7.20 -1.14
N ASN A 119 -10.37 7.38 -2.45
CA ASN A 119 -11.52 7.29 -3.34
C ASN A 119 -12.02 5.84 -3.52
N ARG A 120 -11.15 4.84 -3.40
CA ARG A 120 -11.56 3.42 -3.43
C ARG A 120 -12.54 3.13 -2.29
N ASP A 121 -12.27 3.66 -1.10
CA ASP A 121 -13.10 3.42 0.08
C ASP A 121 -14.47 4.11 -0.07
N VAL A 122 -14.52 5.25 -0.76
CA VAL A 122 -15.77 5.96 -1.13
C VAL A 122 -16.58 5.22 -2.20
N VAL A 123 -15.91 4.74 -3.27
CA VAL A 123 -16.58 4.15 -4.45
C VAL A 123 -17.00 2.70 -4.22
N ARG A 124 -16.17 1.91 -3.54
CA ARG A 124 -16.43 0.47 -3.33
C ARG A 124 -17.07 0.17 -1.98
N GLY A 125 -17.15 1.15 -1.08
CA GLY A 125 -17.51 0.92 0.31
C GLY A 125 -16.45 0.07 1.02
N ASP A 126 -16.42 0.16 2.34
CA ASP A 126 -15.50 -0.60 3.18
C ASP A 126 -15.76 -2.13 3.00
N ALA A 127 -15.02 -2.76 2.09
CA ALA A 127 -15.18 -4.19 1.76
C ALA A 127 -14.87 -5.11 2.96
N THR A 128 -14.32 -4.56 4.05
CA THR A 128 -14.14 -5.27 5.32
C THR A 128 -15.43 -5.39 6.14
N LYS A 129 -16.50 -4.67 5.76
CA LYS A 129 -17.86 -4.84 6.28
C LYS A 129 -18.78 -5.40 5.20
N SER A 130 -18.39 -6.48 4.52
CA SER A 130 -19.34 -7.25 3.72
C SER A 130 -20.29 -8.00 4.66
N SER A 131 -21.34 -7.32 5.11
CA SER A 131 -22.55 -7.92 5.68
C SER A 131 -23.03 -9.06 4.78
N ASP A 132 -23.28 -10.22 5.37
CA ASP A 132 -23.91 -11.37 4.71
C ASP A 132 -25.12 -10.91 3.89
N VAL A 133 -24.97 -10.88 2.56
CA VAL A 133 -26.06 -10.54 1.65
C VAL A 133 -27.00 -11.74 1.62
N TYR A 134 -28.05 -11.69 2.45
CA TYR A 134 -29.10 -12.68 2.46
C TYR A 134 -29.85 -12.63 1.11
N TYR A 135 -29.62 -13.62 0.24
CA TYR A 135 -30.40 -13.77 -0.97
C TYR A 135 -31.87 -14.02 -0.61
N VAL A 136 -32.74 -13.05 -0.89
CA VAL A 136 -34.19 -13.23 -0.79
C VAL A 136 -34.65 -14.04 -2.00
N ARG A 137 -34.87 -15.35 -1.79
CA ARG A 137 -35.55 -16.19 -2.77
C ARG A 137 -37.03 -15.81 -2.75
N ASN A 138 -37.46 -15.01 -3.72
CA ASN A 138 -38.88 -14.70 -3.91
C ASN A 138 -39.65 -16.02 -4.12
N GLY A 139 -40.43 -16.38 -3.11
CA GLY A 139 -41.28 -17.56 -3.11
C GLY A 139 -42.47 -17.36 -4.04
N ALA A 140 -42.51 -18.13 -5.13
CA ALA A 140 -43.76 -18.48 -5.78
C ALA A 140 -44.18 -19.86 -5.25
N GLN A 141 -45.16 -19.85 -4.36
CA GLN A 141 -45.88 -21.03 -3.91
C GLN A 141 -46.65 -21.64 -5.09
N THR A 142 -46.42 -22.91 -5.42
CA THR A 142 -47.52 -23.76 -5.88
C THR A 142 -47.41 -25.14 -5.25
N LYS A 143 -48.51 -25.49 -4.59
CA LYS A 143 -48.77 -26.66 -3.77
C LYS A 143 -48.73 -27.94 -4.59
N GLY A 144 -48.28 -29.03 -3.97
CA GLY A 144 -48.42 -30.38 -4.50
C GLY A 144 -47.93 -31.42 -3.50
N ARG A 145 -48.74 -31.68 -2.46
CA ARG A 145 -48.57 -32.79 -1.52
C ARG A 145 -48.49 -34.10 -2.31
N TYR A 146 -47.55 -35.00 -2.01
CA TYR A 146 -47.88 -36.42 -1.95
C TYR A 146 -46.98 -37.18 -0.96
N HIS A 147 -47.67 -38.00 -0.20
CA HIS A 147 -47.29 -38.87 0.91
C HIS A 147 -46.15 -39.83 0.53
N LYS A 148 -45.11 -39.96 1.39
CA LYS A 148 -44.27 -41.17 1.40
C LYS A 148 -44.63 -42.01 2.62
N GLN A 149 -45.34 -43.11 2.40
CA GLN A 149 -45.34 -44.25 3.32
C GLN A 149 -44.36 -45.27 2.76
N ASN A 150 -43.39 -45.70 3.56
CA ASN A 150 -42.71 -46.98 3.36
C ASN A 150 -43.66 -48.08 3.87
N PRO A 151 -43.60 -49.28 3.26
CA PRO A 151 -42.94 -50.35 4.00
C PRO A 151 -42.03 -51.27 3.16
N ARG A 152 -41.16 -51.93 3.93
CA ARG A 152 -40.10 -52.91 3.65
C ARG A 152 -40.64 -54.23 3.08
N PRO A 153 -39.81 -55.03 2.38
CA PRO A 153 -39.19 -56.24 2.99
C PRO A 153 -37.69 -56.42 2.62
N GLN A 154 -36.78 -56.74 3.57
CA GLN A 154 -36.13 -58.06 3.83
C GLN A 154 -35.73 -58.84 2.57
N GLU A 155 -34.53 -59.38 2.32
CA GLU A 155 -33.22 -59.64 2.98
C GLU A 155 -32.25 -59.98 1.80
N THR A 156 -30.99 -59.56 1.71
CA THR A 156 -29.79 -60.32 2.14
C THR A 156 -28.52 -59.70 1.52
N LYS A 157 -27.46 -59.61 2.34
CA LYS A 157 -25.99 -59.67 2.09
C LYS A 157 -25.39 -59.18 0.75
N GLY A 158 -24.56 -58.14 0.82
CA GLY A 158 -23.49 -57.87 -0.16
C GLY A 158 -22.95 -56.43 -0.14
N PRO A 159 -21.65 -56.18 -0.39
CA PRO A 159 -20.93 -55.02 0.12
C PRO A 159 -20.75 -53.87 -0.90
N HIS A 160 -20.53 -52.65 -0.38
CA HIS A 160 -20.03 -51.43 -1.07
C HIS A 160 -20.71 -50.96 -2.35
N THR A 161 -21.16 -49.69 -2.41
CA THR A 161 -20.79 -48.72 -3.50
C THR A 161 -21.48 -47.35 -3.34
N PRO A 162 -20.93 -46.29 -3.98
CA PRO A 162 -21.13 -44.88 -3.61
C PRO A 162 -22.30 -44.18 -4.32
N LEU A 163 -22.54 -42.95 -3.87
CA LEU A 163 -23.39 -41.90 -4.45
C LEU A 163 -23.38 -41.87 -6.00
N LYS A 164 -24.55 -42.00 -6.62
CA LYS A 164 -24.76 -41.69 -8.04
C LYS A 164 -25.08 -40.20 -8.25
N LYS A 165 -24.24 -39.54 -9.05
CA LYS A 165 -24.43 -38.18 -9.58
C LYS A 165 -25.31 -38.18 -10.84
N SER A 166 -25.98 -37.06 -10.98
CA SER A 166 -26.79 -36.49 -12.06
C SER A 166 -26.35 -36.75 -13.52
N GLY A 167 -27.34 -36.79 -14.43
CA GLY A 167 -27.22 -36.16 -15.74
C GLY A 167 -27.36 -37.07 -16.95
N ASP A 168 -28.58 -37.36 -17.38
CA ASP A 168 -28.87 -38.10 -18.62
C ASP A 168 -28.77 -37.22 -19.87
N LYS A 169 -27.64 -36.53 -20.06
CA LYS A 169 -27.35 -35.74 -21.26
C LYS A 169 -25.93 -36.05 -21.74
N CYS A 170 -25.74 -36.20 -23.04
CA CYS A 170 -24.44 -36.39 -23.69
C CYS A 170 -23.62 -35.10 -23.59
N ASN A 171 -22.39 -35.19 -23.07
CA ASN A 171 -21.55 -34.02 -22.79
C ASN A 171 -20.89 -33.38 -24.02
N TRP A 172 -21.13 -33.91 -25.23
CA TRP A 172 -20.56 -33.38 -26.47
C TRP A 172 -21.55 -32.70 -27.38
N CYS A 173 -22.78 -33.22 -27.49
CA CYS A 173 -23.83 -32.61 -28.31
C CYS A 173 -25.04 -32.13 -27.49
N GLY A 174 -25.08 -32.38 -26.17
CA GLY A 174 -26.14 -31.89 -25.28
C GLY A 174 -27.48 -32.64 -25.39
N HIS A 175 -27.60 -33.63 -26.28
CA HIS A 175 -28.78 -34.48 -26.45
C HIS A 175 -28.84 -35.64 -25.43
N GLU A 176 -29.88 -36.48 -25.50
CA GLU A 176 -30.01 -37.66 -24.64
C GLU A 176 -28.80 -38.59 -24.74
N LYS A 177 -28.58 -39.41 -23.72
CA LYS A 177 -27.41 -40.27 -23.61
C LYS A 177 -27.38 -41.33 -24.70
N HIS A 178 -26.41 -41.25 -25.60
CA HIS A 178 -26.14 -42.24 -26.65
C HIS A 178 -24.66 -42.59 -26.71
N ASP A 179 -24.34 -43.70 -27.39
CA ASP A 179 -22.97 -44.16 -27.58
C ASP A 179 -22.18 -43.24 -28.52
N ARG A 180 -20.90 -43.01 -28.20
CA ARG A 180 -20.02 -42.06 -28.92
C ARG A 180 -19.97 -42.30 -30.43
N LYS A 181 -20.08 -43.55 -30.87
CA LYS A 181 -20.00 -43.92 -32.30
C LYS A 181 -21.21 -43.44 -33.10
N VAL A 182 -22.30 -43.09 -32.42
CA VAL A 182 -23.57 -42.65 -33.00
C VAL A 182 -23.79 -41.15 -32.73
N CYS A 183 -22.79 -40.47 -32.16
CA CYS A 183 -22.86 -39.05 -31.89
C CYS A 183 -22.62 -38.25 -33.19
N PRO A 184 -23.53 -37.34 -33.58
CA PRO A 184 -23.49 -36.63 -34.87
C PRO A 184 -22.47 -35.47 -34.95
N ALA A 185 -21.54 -35.36 -34.00
CA ALA A 185 -20.56 -34.27 -33.88
C ALA A 185 -19.12 -34.80 -33.84
#